data_AF-A0A954RL55-F1
#
_entry.id   AF-A0A954RL55-F1
#
_cell.length_a   1.000
_cell.length_b   1.000
_cell.length_c   1.000
_cell.angle_alpha   90.00
_cell.angle_beta   90.00
_cell.angle_gamma   90.00
#
_symmetry.space_group_name_H-M   'P 1'
#
loop_
_entity.id
_entity.type
_entity.pdbx_description
1 polymer ?
#
loop_
_entity_poly.entity_id
_entity_poly.type
_entity_poly.pdbx_seq_one_letter_code
_entity_poly.pdbx_strand_id
1 'polypeptide(L)'
;MSSVRNPLEEILEQYMDLLRRGVAPPIERYALGFPEYEQEIVDLYPTFEWLEQVGQPRPRRANCEIDDLAGTTLGDYELLLELGRGGMGVVYLARHQSLDKTVAVKILPRHLSNETYRRRFLREAKSAARLHHSNIVTVFDFGESDGKCYYVMQYIAGQSLAHILRTERPEEILAADYTDRDAFISACLSGGKRYHTQIAASEQQGASSTDGMDDDSATEFVVTSRSSVNAADQDSVTNVTGDCFWRDVALLGFQVAEAIHYAHEQGILHRDIKPGNLLLDADGTVWITDFGLAKVDDDGDLTMSGEIVGTLRYMAPESLHGQADRRSDICSLGLTLYELVAHRPAYLSKGAHSIIEQIQAATPTRLRSIRPDIPHDLARVIEKAIERNQADRYVTAGAMAEDLRRFLNDEPILARRVSIIERTQRWCRRNPLSAALFASIALLLVSGAVGGMSAAVRMRELADAANKERDAALHYELNALLDSAFKHAGTHQIGQQTQCVSAITLAKRSADVLSQTSQHLFALRSAAAAGLAYPDLRVDRTWKDACVLDSKASFSADLSAYAAVEQHEDQYDITIRRTSDGQIIARLPAATNGWTLELSRNGRYVCDGAYLWDVSTGQRPLAR
;
A
#
# COMPACT_ATOMS: atom_id res chain seq x y z
N MET A 1 34.56 -18.08 37.30
CA MET A 1 34.21 -19.52 37.40
C MET A 1 35.07 -20.25 36.38
N SER A 2 35.85 -21.24 36.82
CA SER A 2 36.73 -22.06 35.98
C SER A 2 35.92 -22.71 34.86
N SER A 3 36.19 -22.37 33.59
CA SER A 3 35.52 -22.99 32.46
C SER A 3 35.90 -24.46 32.41
N VAL A 4 34.93 -25.34 32.62
CA VAL A 4 35.07 -26.78 32.36
C VAL A 4 35.44 -26.91 30.88
N ARG A 5 36.68 -27.30 30.58
CA ARG A 5 37.14 -27.54 29.20
C ARG A 5 36.34 -28.71 28.63
N ASN A 6 36.00 -28.63 27.34
CA ASN A 6 35.23 -29.67 26.66
C ASN A 6 36.11 -30.93 26.52
N PRO A 7 35.67 -32.12 26.98
CA PRO A 7 36.45 -33.36 26.85
C PRO A 7 36.86 -33.69 25.41
N LEU A 8 36.03 -33.35 24.43
CA LEU A 8 36.32 -33.51 23.00
C LEU A 8 37.51 -32.65 22.55
N GLU A 9 37.66 -31.45 23.11
CA GLU A 9 38.77 -30.54 22.82
C GLU A 9 40.11 -31.15 23.29
N GLU A 10 40.13 -31.79 24.45
CA GLU A 10 41.32 -32.44 25.01
C GLU A 10 41.71 -33.70 24.21
N ILE A 11 40.72 -34.47 23.75
CA ILE A 11 40.92 -35.65 22.91
C ILE A 11 41.49 -35.26 21.53
N LEU A 12 40.92 -34.23 20.91
CA LEU A 12 41.40 -33.73 19.61
C LEU A 12 42.78 -33.05 19.75
N GLU A 13 43.02 -32.27 20.81
CA GLU A 13 44.35 -31.73 21.10
C GLU A 13 45.40 -32.85 21.27
N GLN A 14 45.04 -33.93 21.95
CA GLN A 14 45.92 -35.08 22.15
C GLN A 14 46.23 -35.80 20.83
N TYR A 15 45.23 -35.98 19.96
CA TYR A 15 45.43 -36.54 18.62
C TYR A 15 46.35 -35.67 17.75
N MET A 16 46.11 -34.36 17.77
CA MET A 16 46.92 -33.37 17.06
C MET A 16 48.38 -33.36 17.58
N ASP A 17 48.59 -33.60 18.87
CA ASP A 17 49.93 -33.74 19.46
C ASP A 17 50.65 -35.03 19.00
N LEU A 18 49.91 -36.09 18.66
CA LEU A 18 50.47 -37.31 18.04
C LEU A 18 50.90 -37.04 16.59
N LEU A 19 50.07 -36.34 15.81
CA LEU A 19 50.40 -35.91 14.44
C LEU A 19 51.67 -35.05 14.41
N ARG A 20 51.80 -34.08 15.32
CA ARG A 20 53.02 -33.25 15.50
C ARG A 20 54.29 -34.03 15.82
N ARG A 21 54.16 -35.21 16.45
CA ARG A 21 55.30 -36.08 16.78
C ARG A 21 55.64 -37.05 15.65
N GLY A 22 54.96 -36.94 14.50
CA GLY A 22 55.13 -37.83 13.35
C GLY A 22 54.51 -39.21 13.55
N VAL A 23 53.63 -39.36 14.55
CA VAL A 23 52.93 -40.61 14.84
C VAL A 23 51.49 -40.42 14.41
N ALA A 24 51.15 -40.84 13.18
CA ALA A 24 49.81 -40.70 12.61
C ALA A 24 49.05 -42.04 12.62
N PRO A 25 48.39 -42.43 13.72
CA PRO A 25 47.44 -43.54 13.68
C PRO A 25 46.21 -43.12 12.83
N PRO A 26 45.60 -44.03 12.06
CA PRO A 26 44.35 -43.73 11.33
C PRO A 26 43.29 -43.18 12.28
N ILE A 27 42.57 -42.12 11.86
CA ILE A 27 41.59 -41.42 12.72
C ILE A 27 40.51 -42.38 13.22
N GLU A 28 40.09 -43.33 12.38
CA GLU A 28 39.10 -44.35 12.73
C GLU A 28 39.62 -45.24 13.85
N ARG A 29 40.92 -45.51 13.89
CA ARG A 29 41.55 -46.30 14.94
C ARG A 29 41.74 -45.52 16.23
N TYR A 30 41.91 -44.22 16.15
CA TYR A 30 42.02 -43.34 17.31
C TYR A 30 40.66 -43.05 17.95
N ALA A 31 39.64 -42.83 17.13
CA ALA A 31 38.25 -42.61 17.54
C ALA A 31 37.68 -43.81 18.32
N LEU A 32 38.09 -45.04 17.98
CA LEU A 32 37.76 -46.25 18.75
C LEU A 32 38.24 -46.22 20.22
N GLY A 33 39.23 -45.39 20.54
CA GLY A 33 39.69 -45.18 21.92
C GLY A 33 38.73 -44.33 22.77
N PHE A 34 37.77 -43.67 22.12
CA PHE A 34 36.81 -42.75 22.73
C PHE A 34 35.39 -43.00 22.19
N PRO A 35 34.73 -44.10 22.57
CA PRO A 35 33.47 -44.55 21.96
C PRO A 35 32.31 -43.55 22.07
N GLU A 36 32.34 -42.68 23.09
CA GLU A 36 31.33 -41.64 23.29
C GLU A 36 31.43 -40.49 22.29
N TYR A 37 32.60 -40.29 21.67
CA TYR A 37 32.91 -39.17 20.77
C TYR A 37 33.32 -39.64 19.37
N GLU A 38 33.17 -40.93 19.06
CA GLU A 38 33.70 -41.55 17.84
C GLU A 38 33.22 -40.85 16.56
N GLN A 39 31.91 -40.60 16.46
CA GLN A 39 31.32 -39.89 15.30
C GLN A 39 31.74 -38.43 15.24
N GLU A 40 31.78 -37.72 16.37
CA GLU A 40 32.17 -36.30 16.42
C GLU A 40 33.64 -36.10 16.05
N ILE A 41 34.52 -37.01 16.47
CA ILE A 41 35.94 -37.02 16.12
C ILE A 41 36.12 -37.23 14.62
N VAL A 42 35.38 -38.17 14.02
CA VAL A 42 35.47 -38.47 12.57
C VAL A 42 34.89 -37.33 11.73
N ASP A 43 33.79 -36.72 12.14
CA ASP A 43 33.15 -35.62 11.41
C ASP A 43 33.98 -34.32 11.44
N LEU A 44 34.65 -34.05 12.57
CA LEU A 44 35.50 -32.86 12.73
C LEU A 44 36.91 -33.07 12.16
N TYR A 45 37.36 -34.32 11.97
CA TYR A 45 38.70 -34.64 11.49
C TYR A 45 39.09 -33.92 10.19
N PRO A 46 38.28 -33.90 9.12
CA PRO A 46 38.63 -33.16 7.90
C PRO A 46 38.87 -31.66 8.13
N THR A 47 38.17 -31.08 9.11
CA THR A 47 38.31 -29.66 9.47
C THR A 47 39.60 -29.41 10.26
N PHE A 48 39.97 -30.34 11.15
CA PHE A 48 41.20 -30.26 11.94
C PHE A 48 42.45 -30.66 11.16
N GLU A 49 42.36 -31.66 10.29
CA GLU A 49 43.41 -32.04 9.33
C GLU A 49 43.70 -30.87 8.39
N TRP A 50 42.67 -30.17 7.92
CA TRP A 50 42.86 -28.90 7.22
C TRP A 50 43.57 -27.86 8.11
N LEU A 51 43.14 -27.64 9.36
CA LEU A 51 43.83 -26.73 10.31
C LEU A 51 45.28 -27.15 10.65
N GLU A 52 45.63 -28.44 10.61
CA GLU A 52 46.97 -28.96 10.91
C GLU A 52 47.90 -28.96 9.70
N GLN A 53 47.38 -29.30 8.51
CA GLN A 53 48.07 -29.03 7.26
C GLN A 53 48.43 -27.54 7.23
N VAL A 54 47.51 -26.68 7.69
CA VAL A 54 47.63 -25.22 7.92
C VAL A 54 48.62 -24.81 9.02
N GLY A 55 49.09 -25.76 9.81
CA GLY A 55 49.76 -25.54 11.08
C GLY A 55 51.11 -26.22 11.24
N GLN A 56 51.84 -26.60 10.18
CA GLN A 56 53.20 -27.14 10.36
C GLN A 56 54.07 -26.14 11.16
N PRO A 57 54.57 -26.52 12.34
CA PRO A 57 55.31 -25.60 13.18
C PRO A 57 56.70 -25.35 12.59
N ARG A 58 56.94 -24.12 12.14
CA ARG A 58 58.31 -23.64 11.98
C ARG A 58 58.94 -23.42 13.35
N PRO A 59 60.26 -23.64 13.48
CA PRO A 59 60.97 -23.39 14.74
C PRO A 59 60.70 -21.96 15.22
N ARG A 60 60.40 -21.84 16.50
CA ARG A 60 60.21 -20.58 17.20
C ARG A 60 61.53 -19.79 17.16
N ARG A 61 61.48 -18.53 16.68
CA ARG A 61 62.54 -17.48 16.50
C ARG A 61 62.87 -17.25 15.01
N ALA A 62 62.97 -16.04 14.47
CA ALA A 62 63.23 -14.71 15.02
C ALA A 62 62.04 -13.75 14.77
N ASN A 63 62.16 -12.50 15.23
CA ASN A 63 61.34 -11.39 14.72
C ASN A 63 61.16 -11.54 13.20
N CYS A 64 59.95 -11.30 12.70
CA CYS A 64 59.73 -11.20 11.28
C CYS A 64 60.48 -9.94 10.80
N GLU A 65 61.78 -10.06 10.54
CA GLU A 65 62.62 -9.05 9.90
C GLU A 65 62.17 -8.95 8.43
N ILE A 66 60.98 -8.40 8.22
CA ILE A 66 60.91 -7.32 7.25
C ILE A 66 61.61 -6.20 8.01
N ASP A 67 62.90 -6.01 7.72
CA ASP A 67 63.65 -4.82 8.15
C ASP A 67 62.72 -3.61 8.00
N ASP A 68 62.83 -2.60 8.85
CA ASP A 68 62.09 -1.37 8.59
C ASP A 68 62.58 -0.80 7.26
N LEU A 69 61.82 -1.07 6.19
CA LEU A 69 62.17 -0.69 4.83
C LEU A 69 61.77 0.76 4.54
N ALA A 70 61.21 1.47 5.53
CA ALA A 70 61.00 2.90 5.43
C ALA A 70 62.34 3.62 5.15
N GLY A 71 62.36 4.48 4.13
CA GLY A 71 63.56 5.15 3.63
C GLY A 71 64.39 4.32 2.64
N THR A 72 63.99 3.10 2.28
CA THR A 72 64.64 2.29 1.25
C THR A 72 63.90 2.36 -0.08
N THR A 73 64.57 1.98 -1.17
CA THR A 73 63.97 1.90 -2.51
C THR A 73 63.76 0.44 -2.90
N LEU A 74 62.54 0.12 -3.35
CA LEU A 74 62.17 -1.18 -3.89
C LEU A 74 61.86 -1.02 -5.38
N GLY A 75 62.83 -1.32 -6.25
CA GLY A 75 62.70 -1.03 -7.69
C GLY A 75 62.62 0.48 -7.96
N ASP A 76 61.50 0.96 -8.51
CA ASP A 76 61.21 2.37 -8.80
C ASP A 76 60.37 3.07 -7.69
N TYR A 77 60.22 2.39 -6.55
CA TYR A 77 59.36 2.82 -5.46
C TYR A 77 60.18 3.16 -4.22
N GLU A 78 60.20 4.43 -3.85
CA GLU A 78 60.80 4.90 -2.59
C GLU A 78 59.78 4.71 -1.46
N LEU A 79 60.07 3.80 -0.53
CA LEU A 79 59.20 3.50 0.60
C LEU A 79 59.36 4.58 1.67
N LEU A 80 58.27 5.27 2.02
CA LEU A 80 58.28 6.44 2.89
C LEU A 80 57.97 6.06 4.35
N LEU A 81 56.83 5.41 4.58
CA LEU A 81 56.38 5.01 5.92
C LEU A 81 55.54 3.73 5.87
N GLU A 82 55.55 2.96 6.95
CA GLU A 82 54.68 1.79 7.12
C GLU A 82 53.24 2.26 7.42
N LEU A 83 52.29 1.88 6.56
CA LEU A 83 50.87 2.15 6.74
C LEU A 83 50.18 1.07 7.61
N GLY A 84 50.71 -0.15 7.58
CA GLY A 84 50.19 -1.24 8.41
C GLY A 84 50.83 -2.58 8.09
N ARG A 85 50.75 -3.49 9.08
CA ARG A 85 51.33 -4.83 9.04
C ARG A 85 50.34 -5.85 9.57
N GLY A 86 50.26 -7.00 8.90
CA GLY A 86 49.44 -8.15 9.31
C GLY A 86 49.96 -9.46 8.73
N GLY A 87 49.24 -10.56 8.95
CA GLY A 87 49.64 -11.90 8.50
C GLY A 87 49.87 -12.06 7.00
N MET A 88 49.37 -11.14 6.16
CA MET A 88 49.53 -11.17 4.70
C MET A 88 50.64 -10.25 4.17
N GLY A 89 51.42 -9.60 5.05
CA GLY A 89 52.53 -8.72 4.66
C GLY A 89 52.48 -7.34 5.29
N VAL A 90 53.32 -6.44 4.77
CA VAL A 90 53.44 -5.05 5.22
C VAL A 90 53.10 -4.12 4.08
N VAL A 91 52.28 -3.11 4.35
CA VAL A 91 51.90 -2.06 3.41
C VAL A 91 52.68 -0.81 3.75
N TYR A 92 53.37 -0.26 2.76
CA TYR A 92 54.11 1.00 2.86
C TYR A 92 53.46 2.07 1.99
N LEU A 93 53.43 3.30 2.48
CA LEU A 93 53.29 4.47 1.62
C LEU A 93 54.59 4.61 0.84
N ALA A 94 54.52 4.81 -0.47
CA ALA A 94 55.69 4.96 -1.31
C ALA A 94 55.49 6.07 -2.34
N ARG A 95 56.61 6.62 -2.81
CA ARG A 95 56.66 7.50 -3.97
C ARG A 95 57.20 6.73 -5.16
N HIS A 96 56.40 6.65 -6.22
CA HIS A 96 56.86 6.14 -7.51
C HIS A 96 57.73 7.23 -8.16
N GLN A 97 59.05 7.00 -8.25
CA GLN A 97 60.00 8.05 -8.61
C GLN A 97 59.82 8.53 -10.05
N SER A 98 59.65 7.61 -11.01
CA SER A 98 59.46 7.97 -12.42
C SER A 98 58.19 8.77 -12.71
N LEU A 99 57.11 8.55 -11.95
CA LEU A 99 55.81 9.20 -12.16
C LEU A 99 55.51 10.32 -11.15
N ASP A 100 56.41 10.55 -10.20
CA ASP A 100 56.22 11.42 -9.03
C ASP A 100 54.83 11.26 -8.38
N LYS A 101 54.41 9.99 -8.22
CA LYS A 101 53.07 9.63 -7.76
C LYS A 101 53.13 8.92 -6.42
N THR A 102 52.26 9.33 -5.49
CA THR A 102 52.09 8.63 -4.21
C THR A 102 51.26 7.35 -4.41
N VAL A 103 51.77 6.22 -3.91
CA VAL A 103 51.19 4.89 -4.05
C VAL A 103 51.31 4.10 -2.75
N ALA A 104 50.53 3.03 -2.61
CA ALA A 104 50.71 2.06 -1.54
C ALA A 104 51.38 0.80 -2.10
N VAL A 105 52.43 0.31 -1.45
CA VAL A 105 53.18 -0.88 -1.84
C VAL A 105 53.01 -1.94 -0.77
N LYS A 106 52.37 -3.06 -1.10
CA LYS A 106 52.30 -4.21 -0.19
C LYS A 106 53.39 -5.20 -0.52
N ILE A 107 54.21 -5.49 0.48
CA ILE A 107 55.33 -6.44 0.41
C ILE A 107 54.90 -7.72 1.10
N LEU A 108 54.97 -8.82 0.35
CA LEU A 108 54.63 -10.15 0.88
C LEU A 108 55.79 -10.73 1.71
N PRO A 109 55.48 -11.49 2.78
CA PRO A 109 56.51 -12.12 3.59
C PRO A 109 57.41 -13.07 2.80
N ARG A 110 58.72 -13.06 3.09
CA ARG A 110 59.75 -13.90 2.44
C ARG A 110 59.47 -15.40 2.47
N HIS A 111 58.60 -15.89 3.33
CA HIS A 111 58.32 -17.33 3.46
C HIS A 111 57.27 -17.88 2.50
N LEU A 112 56.56 -17.01 1.77
CA LEU A 112 55.65 -17.36 0.68
C LEU A 112 56.36 -17.45 -0.69
N SER A 113 57.70 -17.41 -0.70
CA SER A 113 58.56 -17.35 -1.90
C SER A 113 58.83 -18.72 -2.56
N ASN A 114 57.97 -19.72 -2.35
CA ASN A 114 58.03 -20.95 -3.14
C ASN A 114 57.54 -20.65 -4.57
N GLU A 115 58.19 -21.24 -5.58
CA GLU A 115 57.92 -21.00 -7.01
C GLU A 115 56.45 -21.24 -7.40
N THR A 116 55.77 -22.17 -6.71
CA THR A 116 54.34 -22.44 -6.88
C THR A 116 53.46 -21.31 -6.36
N TYR A 117 53.76 -20.78 -5.17
CA TYR A 117 53.05 -19.65 -4.55
C TYR A 117 53.25 -18.36 -5.35
N ARG A 118 54.49 -18.12 -5.80
CA ARG A 118 54.85 -17.00 -6.67
C ARG A 118 54.07 -17.00 -7.98
N ARG A 119 53.98 -18.15 -8.68
CA ARG A 119 53.21 -18.25 -9.94
C ARG A 119 51.71 -18.02 -9.74
N ARG A 120 51.14 -18.44 -8.60
CA ARG A 120 49.74 -18.19 -8.24
C ARG A 120 49.50 -16.73 -7.88
N PHE A 121 50.36 -16.13 -7.04
CA PHE A 121 50.33 -14.70 -6.71
C PHE A 121 50.34 -13.83 -7.97
N LEU A 122 51.26 -14.10 -8.91
CA LEU A 122 51.32 -13.36 -10.18
C LEU A 122 50.05 -13.52 -11.03
N ARG A 123 49.38 -14.67 -10.96
CA ARG A 123 48.12 -14.92 -11.67
C ARG A 123 46.93 -14.18 -11.03
N GLU A 124 46.90 -14.11 -9.71
CA GLU A 124 45.88 -13.42 -8.93
C GLU A 124 46.05 -11.91 -9.01
N ALA A 125 47.27 -11.39 -8.83
CA ALA A 125 47.61 -9.97 -9.01
C ALA A 125 47.26 -9.49 -10.43
N LYS A 126 47.52 -10.30 -11.47
CA LYS A 126 47.08 -10.01 -12.84
C LYS A 126 45.56 -9.95 -13.01
N SER A 127 44.83 -10.77 -12.25
CA SER A 127 43.37 -10.76 -12.29
C SER A 127 42.82 -9.53 -11.57
N ALA A 128 43.35 -9.22 -10.38
CA ALA A 128 43.00 -8.02 -9.61
C ALA A 128 43.31 -6.72 -10.36
N ALA A 129 44.42 -6.65 -11.08
CA ALA A 129 44.80 -5.48 -11.88
C ALA A 129 43.84 -5.15 -13.04
N ARG A 130 42.93 -6.06 -13.41
CA ARG A 130 41.89 -5.81 -14.43
C ARG A 130 40.65 -5.12 -13.87
N LEU A 131 40.51 -5.08 -12.54
CA LEU A 131 39.35 -4.49 -11.90
C LEU A 131 39.49 -2.96 -11.89
N HIS A 132 38.52 -2.29 -12.50
CA HIS A 132 38.42 -0.82 -12.48
C HIS A 132 37.01 -0.44 -12.05
N HIS A 133 36.88 -0.01 -10.80
CA HIS A 133 35.59 0.35 -10.20
C HIS A 133 35.81 1.44 -9.14
N SER A 134 34.82 2.33 -8.97
CA SER A 134 34.90 3.49 -8.07
C SER A 134 35.10 3.15 -6.58
N ASN A 135 34.83 1.89 -6.20
CA ASN A 135 34.95 1.40 -4.83
C ASN A 135 35.91 0.19 -4.71
N ILE A 136 36.77 -0.02 -5.70
CA ILE A 136 37.82 -1.05 -5.67
C ILE A 136 39.17 -0.37 -5.79
N VAL A 137 40.08 -0.65 -4.85
CA VAL A 137 41.46 -0.14 -4.91
C VAL A 137 42.12 -0.68 -6.17
N THR A 138 42.56 0.22 -7.05
CA THR A 138 43.21 -0.17 -8.30
C THR A 138 44.64 -0.65 -8.04
N VAL A 139 44.99 -1.82 -8.56
CA VAL A 139 46.36 -2.32 -8.59
C VAL A 139 47.04 -1.76 -9.84
N PHE A 140 48.12 -1.00 -9.66
CA PHE A 140 48.88 -0.38 -10.76
C PHE A 140 49.97 -1.28 -11.31
N ASP A 141 50.68 -1.99 -10.43
CA ASP A 141 51.85 -2.77 -10.80
C ASP A 141 52.07 -3.93 -9.83
N PHE A 142 52.86 -4.92 -10.22
CA PHE A 142 53.31 -6.01 -9.36
C PHE A 142 54.66 -6.53 -9.85
N GLY A 143 55.50 -6.96 -8.93
CA GLY A 143 56.84 -7.37 -9.27
C GLY A 143 57.56 -8.10 -8.17
N GLU A 144 58.85 -8.29 -8.41
CA GLU A 144 59.78 -8.85 -7.45
C GLU A 144 61.05 -8.00 -7.45
N SER A 145 61.54 -7.67 -6.26
CA SER A 145 62.80 -6.98 -6.05
C SER A 145 63.42 -7.48 -4.75
N ASP A 146 64.73 -7.74 -4.75
CA ASP A 146 65.48 -8.28 -3.60
C ASP A 146 64.90 -9.56 -2.97
N GLY A 147 64.31 -10.42 -3.82
CA GLY A 147 63.64 -11.66 -3.41
C GLY A 147 62.33 -11.44 -2.63
N LYS A 148 61.75 -10.24 -2.72
CA LYS A 148 60.48 -9.86 -2.11
C LYS A 148 59.46 -9.63 -3.22
N CYS A 149 58.37 -10.38 -3.19
CA CYS A 149 57.22 -10.12 -4.06
C CYS A 149 56.44 -8.92 -3.52
N TYR A 150 56.08 -7.99 -4.40
CA TYR A 150 55.29 -6.82 -4.04
C TYR A 150 54.24 -6.54 -5.09
N TYR A 151 53.21 -5.80 -4.68
CA TYR A 151 52.31 -5.14 -5.61
C TYR A 151 52.05 -3.71 -5.17
N VAL A 152 51.76 -2.89 -6.15
CA VAL A 152 51.58 -1.44 -6.03
C VAL A 152 50.15 -1.12 -6.35
N MET A 153 49.52 -0.36 -5.48
CA MET A 153 48.11 -0.05 -5.54
C MET A 153 47.87 1.43 -5.26
N GLN A 154 46.67 1.89 -5.58
CA GLN A 154 46.21 3.22 -5.22
C GLN A 154 46.33 3.44 -3.71
N TYR A 155 47.02 4.52 -3.32
CA TYR A 155 47.00 4.97 -1.94
C TYR A 155 45.64 5.63 -1.66
N ILE A 156 44.97 5.15 -0.61
CA ILE A 156 43.73 5.73 -0.10
C ILE A 156 44.06 6.40 1.23
N ALA A 157 43.90 7.72 1.28
CA ALA A 157 44.05 8.49 2.52
C ALA A 157 42.78 8.30 3.37
N GLY A 158 42.81 7.30 4.25
CA GLY A 158 41.64 6.87 4.99
C GLY A 158 41.95 5.88 6.12
N GLN A 159 40.92 5.41 6.80
CA GLN A 159 41.02 4.42 7.87
C GLN A 159 40.23 3.16 7.54
N SER A 160 40.66 2.01 8.05
CA SER A 160 39.89 0.78 7.90
C SER A 160 38.66 0.78 8.81
N LEU A 161 37.59 0.13 8.36
CA LEU A 161 36.39 -0.05 9.18
C LEU A 161 36.70 -0.83 10.47
N ALA A 162 37.69 -1.72 10.44
CA ALA A 162 38.19 -2.40 11.65
C ALA A 162 38.81 -1.44 12.67
N HIS A 163 39.48 -0.38 12.21
CA HIS A 163 39.97 0.66 13.11
C HIS A 163 38.79 1.38 13.77
N ILE A 164 37.84 1.87 12.96
CA ILE A 164 36.64 2.59 13.44
C ILE A 164 35.86 1.75 14.48
N LEU A 165 35.67 0.46 14.24
CA LEU A 165 34.98 -0.44 15.17
C LEU A 165 35.74 -0.66 16.50
N ARG A 166 37.07 -0.53 16.50
CA ARG A 166 37.92 -0.76 17.68
C ARG A 166 38.17 0.50 18.52
N THR A 167 37.92 1.69 17.99
CA THR A 167 38.38 2.97 18.58
C THR A 167 37.75 3.31 19.95
N GLU A 168 36.83 2.52 20.53
CA GLU A 168 36.36 2.69 21.93
C GLU A 168 36.12 1.38 22.70
N ARG A 169 36.31 1.43 24.04
CA ARG A 169 36.48 0.30 24.98
C ARG A 169 35.20 -0.56 25.17
N PRO A 170 35.26 -1.89 24.97
CA PRO A 170 34.09 -2.79 25.03
C PRO A 170 33.38 -2.99 26.38
N GLU A 171 33.84 -2.39 27.49
CA GLU A 171 33.46 -2.88 28.82
C GLU A 171 32.35 -2.10 29.55
N GLU A 172 31.84 -0.98 29.02
CA GLU A 172 30.86 -0.14 29.76
C GLU A 172 29.66 0.40 28.94
N ILE A 173 29.29 -0.21 27.81
CA ILE A 173 28.12 0.27 27.04
C ILE A 173 26.83 -0.37 27.59
N LEU A 174 26.18 0.34 28.52
CA LEU A 174 24.76 0.14 28.84
C LEU A 174 23.90 0.61 27.66
N ALA A 175 22.66 0.11 27.55
CA ALA A 175 21.74 0.39 26.43
C ALA A 175 21.48 1.89 26.10
N ALA A 176 21.95 2.82 26.92
CA ALA A 176 21.88 4.27 26.71
C ALA A 176 23.01 4.86 25.84
N ASP A 177 24.12 4.14 25.63
CA ASP A 177 25.32 4.66 24.94
C ASP A 177 25.38 4.32 23.43
N TYR A 178 24.43 3.55 22.89
CA TYR A 178 24.40 3.24 21.46
C TYR A 178 24.31 4.49 20.60
N THR A 179 23.62 5.53 21.06
CA THR A 179 23.40 6.73 20.25
C THR A 179 24.67 7.53 20.01
N ASP A 180 25.58 7.60 21.00
CA ASP A 180 26.87 8.27 20.85
C ASP A 180 27.77 7.50 19.87
N ARG A 181 27.76 6.16 19.99
CA ARG A 181 28.51 5.27 19.09
C ARG A 181 27.96 5.26 17.66
N ASP A 182 26.65 5.24 17.49
CA ASP A 182 25.96 5.33 16.19
C ASP A 182 26.33 6.66 15.50
N ALA A 183 26.35 7.75 16.28
CA ALA A 183 26.68 9.08 15.78
C ALA A 183 28.18 9.20 15.42
N PHE A 184 29.09 8.63 16.22
CA PHE A 184 30.52 8.51 15.88
C PHE A 184 30.72 7.74 14.57
N ILE A 185 30.14 6.55 14.45
CA ILE A 185 30.28 5.74 13.23
C ILE A 185 29.66 6.48 12.04
N SER A 186 28.47 7.08 12.19
CA SER A 186 27.84 7.89 11.13
C SER A 186 28.72 9.08 10.71
N ALA A 187 29.39 9.75 11.64
CA ALA A 187 30.35 10.81 11.34
C ALA A 187 31.53 10.29 10.49
N CYS A 188 32.10 9.14 10.88
CA CYS A 188 33.17 8.49 10.10
C CYS A 188 32.69 8.05 8.72
N LEU A 189 31.52 7.43 8.62
CA LEU A 189 30.95 6.94 7.35
C LEU A 189 30.59 8.07 6.39
N SER A 190 30.23 9.25 6.91
CA SER A 190 29.88 10.43 6.11
C SER A 190 31.07 11.36 5.81
N GLY A 191 32.30 10.98 6.21
CA GLY A 191 33.49 11.81 6.02
C GLY A 191 33.43 13.15 6.77
N GLY A 192 32.70 13.20 7.89
CA GLY A 192 32.46 14.44 8.66
C GLY A 192 31.55 15.48 7.99
N LYS A 193 31.15 15.29 6.72
CA LYS A 193 30.40 16.28 5.93
C LYS A 193 28.97 16.55 6.43
N ARG A 194 28.33 15.58 7.10
CA ARG A 194 26.97 15.74 7.64
C ARG A 194 26.91 16.20 9.09
N TYR A 195 27.90 15.83 9.89
CA TYR A 195 27.93 16.15 11.32
C TYR A 195 28.03 17.65 11.59
N HIS A 196 28.81 18.38 10.77
CA HIS A 196 28.91 19.85 10.87
C HIS A 196 27.67 20.60 10.38
N THR A 197 26.96 20.09 9.37
CA THR A 197 25.81 20.80 8.77
C THR A 197 24.58 20.80 9.68
N GLN A 198 24.39 19.76 10.51
CA GLN A 198 23.25 19.67 11.43
C GLN A 198 23.46 20.41 12.75
N ILE A 199 24.69 20.48 13.27
CA ILE A 199 25.01 21.30 14.45
C ILE A 199 25.01 22.80 14.09
N ALA A 200 25.54 23.18 12.92
CA ALA A 200 25.46 24.57 12.45
C ALA A 200 24.00 25.05 12.26
N ALA A 201 23.08 24.15 11.88
CA ALA A 201 21.66 24.46 11.74
C ALA A 201 20.92 24.61 13.09
N SER A 202 21.37 23.94 14.16
CA SER A 202 20.83 24.13 15.52
C SER A 202 21.45 25.33 16.24
N GLU A 203 22.72 25.66 15.96
CA GLU A 203 23.41 26.82 16.54
C GLU A 203 22.96 28.17 15.93
N GLN A 204 22.54 28.18 14.65
CA GLN A 204 22.04 29.40 14.00
C GLN A 204 20.67 29.90 14.47
N GLN A 205 19.94 29.13 15.31
CA GLN A 205 18.74 29.63 15.99
C GLN A 205 19.03 30.27 17.36
N GLY A 206 20.30 30.29 17.82
CA GLY A 206 20.67 30.73 19.17
C GLY A 206 21.61 31.94 19.29
N ALA A 207 22.28 32.40 18.23
CA ALA A 207 23.31 33.44 18.38
C ALA A 207 23.23 34.55 17.32
N SER A 208 22.82 35.75 17.76
CA SER A 208 23.05 37.01 17.05
C SER A 208 24.30 37.71 17.60
N SER A 209 25.13 38.25 16.69
CA SER A 209 26.29 39.16 16.88
C SER A 209 27.54 38.52 17.53
N THR A 210 28.78 38.66 17.03
CA THR A 210 29.52 39.78 16.39
C THR A 210 30.71 39.30 15.52
N ASP A 211 31.23 40.24 14.70
CA ASP A 211 32.35 40.25 13.74
C ASP A 211 33.68 39.52 14.04
N GLY A 212 34.44 39.19 12.98
CA GLY A 212 35.92 39.18 12.98
C GLY A 212 36.61 38.22 11.98
N MET A 213 37.59 38.72 11.23
CA MET A 213 38.28 38.17 10.04
C MET A 213 39.52 37.26 10.32
N ASP A 214 39.85 36.39 9.35
CA ASP A 214 41.13 35.71 8.96
C ASP A 214 41.92 34.80 9.94
N ASP A 215 42.23 33.54 9.55
CA ASP A 215 43.57 33.08 9.07
C ASP A 215 43.63 31.55 8.79
N ASP A 216 44.48 31.18 7.82
CA ASP A 216 44.88 29.85 7.36
C ASP A 216 45.64 29.06 8.46
N SER A 217 45.28 27.78 8.70
CA SER A 217 46.24 26.71 9.02
C SER A 217 45.58 25.34 9.16
N ALA A 218 46.30 24.33 8.70
CA ALA A 218 45.96 22.92 8.72
C ALA A 218 45.53 22.42 10.11
N THR A 219 44.34 21.86 10.22
CA THR A 219 43.78 21.34 11.47
C THR A 219 43.84 19.81 11.52
N GLU A 220 44.74 19.35 12.39
CA GLU A 220 44.73 18.06 13.06
C GLU A 220 43.36 17.82 13.72
N PHE A 221 42.69 16.71 13.39
CA PHE A 221 41.33 16.42 13.84
C PHE A 221 41.36 15.83 15.26
N VAL A 222 41.25 16.69 16.28
CA VAL A 222 41.08 16.28 17.69
C VAL A 222 39.65 16.60 18.12
N VAL A 223 38.80 15.58 18.18
CA VAL A 223 37.46 15.67 18.77
C VAL A 223 37.62 15.72 20.29
N THR A 224 37.49 16.90 20.89
CA THR A 224 37.40 17.05 22.35
C THR A 224 36.09 17.68 22.80
N SER A 225 35.31 16.85 23.51
CA SER A 225 34.43 17.13 24.65
C SER A 225 33.24 18.10 24.53
N ARG A 226 32.05 17.46 24.56
CA ARG A 226 30.86 17.72 25.39
C ARG A 226 30.55 19.18 25.75
N SER A 227 29.58 19.76 25.03
CA SER A 227 28.74 20.85 25.54
C SER A 227 27.36 20.31 25.93
N SER A 228 26.88 20.70 27.10
CA SER A 228 25.66 20.24 27.75
C SER A 228 24.39 20.69 27.00
N VAL A 229 23.68 19.74 26.38
CA VAL A 229 22.38 19.96 25.72
C VAL A 229 21.25 19.56 26.67
N ASN A 230 20.22 20.41 26.77
CA ASN A 230 19.03 20.23 27.62
C ASN A 230 18.26 18.93 27.28
N ALA A 231 17.68 18.29 28.31
CA ALA A 231 17.01 16.99 28.23
C ALA A 231 15.81 16.92 27.26
N ALA A 232 15.19 18.05 26.89
CA ALA A 232 14.07 18.10 25.94
C ALA A 232 14.51 18.14 24.45
N ASP A 233 15.75 18.57 24.17
CA ASP A 233 16.36 18.55 22.82
C ASP A 233 17.11 17.23 22.54
N GLN A 234 17.35 16.42 23.57
CA GLN A 234 17.99 15.12 23.41
C GLN A 234 17.09 14.15 22.61
N ASP A 235 15.77 14.15 22.81
CA ASP A 235 14.86 13.24 22.11
C ASP A 235 14.68 13.56 20.61
N SER A 236 14.86 14.82 20.20
CA SER A 236 14.77 15.22 18.79
C SER A 236 16.09 14.97 18.05
N VAL A 237 17.23 15.27 18.68
CA VAL A 237 18.57 15.03 18.13
C VAL A 237 18.86 13.54 18.01
N THR A 238 18.51 12.74 19.02
CA THR A 238 18.73 11.27 19.03
C THR A 238 17.98 10.54 17.90
N ASN A 239 16.76 10.98 17.58
CA ASN A 239 15.99 10.43 16.45
C ASN A 239 16.61 10.79 15.09
N VAL A 240 17.14 12.01 14.95
CA VAL A 240 17.80 12.46 13.71
C VAL A 240 19.14 11.75 13.50
N THR A 241 19.91 11.52 14.57
CA THR A 241 21.19 10.79 14.52
C THR A 241 21.01 9.29 14.26
N GLY A 242 19.94 8.69 14.78
CA GLY A 242 19.61 7.28 14.48
C GLY A 242 19.26 7.07 13.01
N ASP A 243 18.41 7.94 12.45
CA ASP A 243 17.99 7.85 11.05
C ASP A 243 19.16 8.07 10.07
N CYS A 244 20.14 8.94 10.38
CA CYS A 244 21.32 9.11 9.54
C CYS A 244 22.25 7.90 9.60
N PHE A 245 22.46 7.30 10.77
CA PHE A 245 23.30 6.13 10.94
C PHE A 245 22.81 4.93 10.10
N TRP A 246 21.51 4.62 10.11
CA TRP A 246 20.98 3.52 9.27
C TRP A 246 21.21 3.73 7.79
N ARG A 247 21.06 4.98 7.33
CA ARG A 247 21.28 5.34 5.94
C ARG A 247 22.74 5.27 5.57
N ASP A 248 23.65 5.69 6.44
CA ASP A 248 25.09 5.63 6.19
C ASP A 248 25.61 4.18 6.14
N VAL A 249 25.13 3.31 7.05
CA VAL A 249 25.44 1.87 7.01
C VAL A 249 24.90 1.22 5.73
N ALA A 250 23.66 1.56 5.34
CA ALA A 250 23.07 1.05 4.11
C ALA A 250 23.81 1.56 2.86
N LEU A 251 24.31 2.81 2.87
CA LEU A 251 25.11 3.38 1.80
C LEU A 251 26.46 2.67 1.67
N LEU A 252 27.16 2.41 2.78
CA LEU A 252 28.37 1.60 2.79
C LEU A 252 28.10 0.21 2.22
N GLY A 253 27.04 -0.46 2.71
CA GLY A 253 26.66 -1.78 2.21
C GLY A 253 26.35 -1.79 0.72
N PHE A 254 25.70 -0.73 0.22
CA PHE A 254 25.37 -0.56 -1.19
C PHE A 254 26.63 -0.44 -2.05
N GLN A 255 27.55 0.47 -1.69
CA GLN A 255 28.81 0.68 -2.41
C GLN A 255 29.66 -0.61 -2.46
N VAL A 256 29.77 -1.33 -1.33
CA VAL A 256 30.52 -2.59 -1.27
C VAL A 256 29.84 -3.69 -2.09
N ALA A 257 28.51 -3.80 -2.02
CA ALA A 257 27.77 -4.80 -2.79
C ALA A 257 27.85 -4.57 -4.31
N GLU A 258 27.82 -3.32 -4.78
CA GLU A 258 28.03 -3.00 -6.21
C GLU A 258 29.44 -3.37 -6.68
N ALA A 259 30.46 -3.04 -5.89
CA ALA A 259 31.84 -3.39 -6.20
C ALA A 259 32.09 -4.91 -6.24
N ILE A 260 31.54 -5.65 -5.26
CA ILE A 260 31.60 -7.12 -5.26
C ILE A 260 30.87 -7.67 -6.49
N HIS A 261 29.70 -7.13 -6.83
CA HIS A 261 28.96 -7.56 -8.01
C HIS A 261 29.77 -7.39 -9.29
N TYR A 262 30.39 -6.22 -9.47
CA TYR A 262 31.26 -5.96 -10.62
C TYR A 262 32.41 -6.97 -10.70
N ALA A 263 33.09 -7.25 -9.58
CA ALA A 263 34.17 -8.24 -9.57
C ALA A 263 33.66 -9.66 -9.91
N HIS A 264 32.48 -10.05 -9.40
CA HIS A 264 31.85 -11.33 -9.72
C HIS A 264 31.52 -11.47 -11.20
N GLU A 265 31.09 -10.40 -11.87
CA GLU A 265 30.86 -10.38 -13.32
C GLU A 265 32.15 -10.57 -14.12
N GLN A 266 33.28 -10.09 -13.60
CA GLN A 266 34.61 -10.36 -14.15
C GLN A 266 35.16 -11.74 -13.76
N GLY A 267 34.40 -12.56 -13.03
CA GLY A 267 34.78 -13.90 -12.62
C GLY A 267 35.75 -13.95 -11.43
N ILE A 268 35.90 -12.85 -10.70
CA ILE A 268 36.81 -12.75 -9.54
C ILE A 268 35.98 -12.76 -8.26
N LEU A 269 36.37 -13.61 -7.30
CA LEU A 269 35.82 -13.64 -5.94
C LEU A 269 36.75 -12.89 -4.98
N HIS A 270 36.21 -12.25 -3.94
CA HIS A 270 37.02 -11.56 -2.95
C HIS A 270 37.59 -12.49 -1.89
N ARG A 271 36.76 -13.39 -1.31
CA ARG A 271 37.09 -14.43 -0.31
C ARG A 271 37.45 -13.95 1.10
N ASP A 272 37.85 -12.69 1.26
CA ASP A 272 38.20 -12.11 2.58
C ASP A 272 37.50 -10.77 2.87
N ILE A 273 36.20 -10.65 2.60
CA ILE A 273 35.45 -9.42 2.95
C ILE A 273 35.31 -9.35 4.48
N LYS A 274 35.84 -8.27 5.07
CA LYS A 274 35.79 -7.99 6.52
C LYS A 274 36.09 -6.50 6.77
N PRO A 275 35.80 -5.97 7.98
CA PRO A 275 36.09 -4.57 8.28
C PRO A 275 37.55 -4.12 8.04
N GLY A 276 38.53 -5.04 8.15
CA GLY A 276 39.94 -4.73 7.90
C GLY A 276 40.28 -4.46 6.43
N ASN A 277 39.47 -4.97 5.50
CA ASN A 277 39.70 -4.86 4.05
C ASN A 277 38.76 -3.83 3.39
N LEU A 278 38.06 -3.02 4.21
CA LEU A 278 37.23 -1.91 3.77
C LEU A 278 37.84 -0.61 4.32
N LEU A 279 38.35 0.24 3.44
CA LEU A 279 38.90 1.55 3.78
C LEU A 279 37.87 2.64 3.53
N LEU A 280 37.78 3.61 4.43
CA LEU A 280 36.95 4.80 4.30
C LEU A 280 37.84 6.02 4.13
N ASP A 281 37.67 6.74 3.03
CA ASP A 281 38.36 8.00 2.81
C ASP A 281 37.68 9.18 3.52
N ALA A 282 38.32 10.35 3.47
CA ALA A 282 37.79 11.58 4.07
C ALA A 282 36.46 12.05 3.47
N ASP A 283 36.07 11.54 2.29
CA ASP A 283 34.81 11.90 1.63
C ASP A 283 33.65 10.98 2.05
N GLY A 284 33.91 9.93 2.83
CA GLY A 284 32.94 8.89 3.19
C GLY A 284 32.77 7.82 2.11
N THR A 285 33.68 7.74 1.14
CA THR A 285 33.66 6.70 0.12
C THR A 285 34.37 5.46 0.62
N VAL A 286 33.72 4.29 0.47
CA VAL A 286 34.34 3.01 0.81
C VAL A 286 35.17 2.46 -0.35
N TRP A 287 36.33 1.93 -0.03
CA TRP A 287 37.27 1.31 -0.94
C TRP A 287 37.58 -0.11 -0.45
N ILE A 288 37.32 -1.09 -1.31
CA ILE A 288 37.67 -2.49 -1.02
C ILE A 288 39.11 -2.73 -1.44
N THR A 289 39.91 -3.27 -0.51
CA THR A 289 41.31 -3.65 -0.74
C THR A 289 41.47 -5.17 -0.72
N ASP A 290 42.63 -5.68 -1.18
CA ASP A 290 43.02 -7.09 -1.13
C ASP A 290 42.14 -8.06 -1.94
N PHE A 291 41.57 -7.59 -3.06
CA PHE A 291 40.77 -8.42 -3.97
C PHE A 291 41.53 -9.64 -4.49
N GLY A 292 41.01 -10.83 -4.18
CA GLY A 292 41.46 -12.09 -4.80
C GLY A 292 42.93 -12.43 -4.56
N LEU A 293 43.56 -11.80 -3.56
CA LEU A 293 44.95 -12.05 -3.14
C LEU A 293 45.02 -12.83 -1.82
N ALA A 294 43.86 -13.14 -1.22
CA ALA A 294 43.74 -13.86 0.04
C ALA A 294 43.00 -15.19 -0.16
N LYS A 295 43.71 -16.26 0.23
CA LYS A 295 43.34 -17.68 0.21
C LYS A 295 43.34 -18.33 -1.18
N VAL A 296 44.56 -18.79 -1.48
CA VAL A 296 44.86 -20.00 -2.24
C VAL A 296 43.84 -21.09 -1.87
N ASP A 297 43.14 -21.61 -2.88
CA ASP A 297 42.61 -22.98 -2.79
C ASP A 297 43.82 -23.93 -2.83
N ASP A 298 43.84 -24.86 -1.87
CA ASP A 298 44.83 -25.89 -1.50
C ASP A 298 45.90 -25.59 -0.45
N ASP A 299 46.03 -26.59 0.42
CA ASP A 299 47.00 -26.83 1.48
C ASP A 299 47.31 -25.60 2.34
N GLY A 300 46.66 -25.59 3.50
CA GLY A 300 47.55 -25.92 4.57
C GLY A 300 48.60 -24.88 4.94
N ASP A 301 48.35 -23.57 5.04
CA ASP A 301 49.28 -22.71 5.81
C ASP A 301 48.69 -21.37 6.33
N LEU A 302 48.33 -21.30 7.62
CA LEU A 302 47.97 -20.11 8.40
C LEU A 302 48.17 -20.43 9.89
N THR A 303 49.34 -20.08 10.41
CA THR A 303 49.75 -20.39 11.78
C THR A 303 49.23 -19.37 12.81
N MET A 304 48.70 -19.93 13.93
CA MET A 304 48.77 -19.45 15.32
C MET A 304 48.95 -17.94 15.59
N SER A 305 47.98 -17.12 15.20
CA SER A 305 47.81 -15.77 15.76
C SER A 305 46.33 -15.42 15.91
N GLY A 306 46.01 -14.49 16.82
CA GLY A 306 44.64 -13.99 17.03
C GLY A 306 43.97 -13.40 15.76
N GLU A 307 44.73 -13.22 14.68
CA GLU A 307 44.25 -12.81 13.36
C GLU A 307 43.43 -13.91 12.64
N ILE A 308 43.71 -15.20 12.90
CA ILE A 308 42.92 -16.32 12.34
C ILE A 308 41.51 -16.31 12.92
N VAL A 309 41.42 -16.16 14.23
CA VAL A 309 40.14 -16.02 14.96
C VAL A 309 39.37 -14.80 14.47
N GLY A 310 40.07 -13.69 14.17
CA GLY A 310 39.45 -12.48 13.63
C GLY A 310 38.85 -12.67 12.24
N THR A 311 39.52 -13.41 11.36
CA THR A 311 39.04 -13.64 9.97
C THR A 311 37.91 -14.66 9.91
N LEU A 312 37.92 -15.68 10.76
CA LEU A 312 36.88 -16.72 10.81
C LEU A 312 35.48 -16.16 11.09
N ARG A 313 35.37 -15.08 11.89
CA ARG A 313 34.07 -14.48 12.27
C ARG A 313 33.25 -13.94 11.11
N TYR A 314 33.91 -13.64 9.98
CA TYR A 314 33.27 -13.12 8.77
C TYR A 314 33.16 -14.18 7.67
N MET A 315 33.57 -15.42 7.93
CA MET A 315 33.60 -16.48 6.93
C MET A 315 32.25 -17.18 6.82
N ALA A 316 31.81 -17.42 5.58
CA ALA A 316 30.62 -18.22 5.33
C ALA A 316 30.84 -19.71 5.67
N PRO A 317 29.81 -20.46 6.09
CA PRO A 317 29.96 -21.87 6.49
C PRO A 317 30.60 -22.77 5.43
N GLU A 318 30.27 -22.56 4.15
CA GLU A 318 30.85 -23.32 3.03
C GLU A 318 32.32 -23.01 2.77
N SER A 319 32.78 -21.80 3.12
CA SER A 319 34.17 -21.38 2.91
C SER A 319 35.13 -22.10 3.85
N LEU A 320 34.64 -22.62 4.99
CA LEU A 320 35.41 -23.49 5.89
C LEU A 320 35.78 -24.83 5.23
N HIS A 321 35.01 -25.26 4.23
CA HIS A 321 35.20 -26.51 3.50
C HIS A 321 35.84 -26.27 2.12
N GLY A 322 36.36 -25.07 1.85
CA GLY A 322 36.93 -24.71 0.55
C GLY A 322 35.91 -24.57 -0.59
N GLN A 323 34.62 -24.52 -0.29
CA GLN A 323 33.54 -24.44 -1.28
C GLN A 323 33.03 -23.00 -1.46
N ALA A 324 33.92 -22.02 -1.40
CA ALA A 324 33.56 -20.61 -1.46
C ALA A 324 33.07 -20.22 -2.87
N ASP A 325 31.91 -19.57 -2.93
CA ASP A 325 31.31 -19.08 -4.17
C ASP A 325 30.96 -17.58 -4.07
N ARG A 326 30.24 -17.05 -5.06
CA ARG A 326 29.78 -15.66 -5.05
C ARG A 326 28.92 -15.32 -3.83
N ARG A 327 28.17 -16.28 -3.28
CA ARG A 327 27.28 -16.09 -2.13
C ARG A 327 28.04 -16.14 -0.81
N SER A 328 29.26 -16.68 -0.80
CA SER A 328 30.17 -16.56 0.33
C SER A 328 30.56 -15.10 0.59
N ASP A 329 30.95 -14.35 -0.45
CA ASP A 329 31.28 -12.91 -0.32
C ASP A 329 30.08 -12.08 0.19
N ILE A 330 28.86 -12.45 -0.22
CA ILE A 330 27.60 -11.81 0.25
C ILE A 330 27.42 -12.04 1.75
N CYS A 331 27.67 -13.27 2.23
CA CYS A 331 27.57 -13.60 3.64
C CYS A 331 28.62 -12.84 4.46
N SER A 332 29.86 -12.77 3.97
CA SER A 332 30.93 -12.01 4.61
C SER A 332 30.62 -10.51 4.71
N LEU A 333 30.01 -9.92 3.67
CA LEU A 333 29.48 -8.54 3.74
C LEU A 333 28.34 -8.44 4.75
N GLY A 334 27.41 -9.38 4.76
CA GLY A 334 26.32 -9.44 5.74
C GLY A 334 26.83 -9.46 7.19
N LEU A 335 27.85 -10.27 7.49
CA LEU A 335 28.49 -10.36 8.81
C LEU A 335 29.22 -9.06 9.18
N THR A 336 29.84 -8.40 8.21
CA THR A 336 30.47 -7.08 8.37
C THR A 336 29.43 -6.01 8.72
N LEU A 337 28.31 -5.96 8.00
CA LEU A 337 27.21 -5.02 8.27
C LEU A 337 26.51 -5.34 9.60
N TYR A 338 26.38 -6.63 9.92
CA TYR A 338 25.84 -7.06 11.20
C TYR A 338 26.66 -6.49 12.36
N GLU A 339 27.99 -6.57 12.30
CA GLU A 339 28.84 -6.05 13.38
C GLU A 339 28.77 -4.52 13.49
N LEU A 340 28.69 -3.80 12.37
CA LEU A 340 28.49 -2.36 12.37
C LEU A 340 27.21 -1.96 13.10
N VAL A 341 26.11 -2.65 12.80
CA VAL A 341 24.80 -2.34 13.35
C VAL A 341 24.65 -2.82 14.79
N ALA A 342 25.18 -4.00 15.12
CA ALA A 342 25.03 -4.59 16.44
C ALA A 342 26.11 -4.14 17.44
N HIS A 343 27.15 -3.43 16.96
CA HIS A 343 28.38 -3.07 17.68
C HIS A 343 29.10 -4.27 18.30
N ARG A 344 28.82 -5.47 17.81
CA ARG A 344 29.41 -6.71 18.26
C ARG A 344 29.39 -7.74 17.13
N PRO A 345 30.41 -8.61 17.03
CA PRO A 345 30.42 -9.70 16.06
C PRO A 345 29.20 -10.61 16.22
N ALA A 346 28.75 -11.22 15.11
CA ALA A 346 27.67 -12.21 15.13
C ALA A 346 28.01 -13.44 16.00
N TYR A 347 29.28 -13.83 16.02
CA TYR A 347 29.80 -14.97 16.76
C TYR A 347 30.77 -14.49 17.86
N LEU A 348 30.41 -14.70 19.13
CA LEU A 348 31.08 -14.18 20.33
C LEU A 348 31.92 -15.27 21.03
N SER A 349 32.83 -15.91 20.30
CA SER A 349 33.70 -16.95 20.85
C SER A 349 35.18 -16.53 20.83
N LYS A 350 35.97 -16.91 21.84
CA LYS A 350 37.41 -16.54 21.91
C LYS A 350 38.33 -17.57 21.22
N GLY A 351 37.89 -18.83 21.10
CA GLY A 351 38.66 -19.90 20.46
C GLY A 351 38.21 -20.19 19.03
N ALA A 352 39.14 -20.57 18.16
CA ALA A 352 38.86 -20.90 16.76
C ALA A 352 37.83 -22.03 16.62
N HIS A 353 37.97 -23.11 17.41
CA HIS A 353 37.05 -24.25 17.41
C HIS A 353 35.60 -23.82 17.74
N SER A 354 35.42 -23.10 18.85
CA SER A 354 34.11 -22.60 19.26
C SER A 354 33.46 -21.60 18.28
N ILE A 355 34.25 -20.96 17.41
CA ILE A 355 33.71 -20.13 16.31
C ILE A 355 33.27 -21.02 15.16
N ILE A 356 34.09 -22.01 14.77
CA ILE A 356 33.76 -22.97 13.70
C ILE A 356 32.47 -23.71 14.04
N GLU A 357 32.36 -24.21 15.27
CA GLU A 357 31.15 -24.87 15.77
C GLU A 357 29.94 -23.94 15.70
N GLN A 358 30.07 -22.66 16.07
CA GLN A 358 28.98 -21.69 15.96
C GLN A 358 28.61 -21.38 14.50
N ILE A 359 29.57 -21.26 13.61
CA ILE A 359 29.33 -21.05 12.17
C ILE A 359 28.60 -22.25 11.57
N GLN A 360 28.96 -23.46 11.99
CA GLN A 360 28.35 -24.70 11.52
C GLN A 360 26.99 -24.99 12.18
N ALA A 361 26.79 -24.70 13.47
CA ALA A 361 25.63 -25.14 14.23
C ALA A 361 24.59 -24.03 14.50
N ALA A 362 25.01 -22.77 14.63
CA ALA A 362 24.15 -21.69 15.12
C ALA A 362 23.75 -20.70 14.00
N THR A 363 22.47 -20.31 14.00
CA THR A 363 22.02 -19.12 13.28
C THR A 363 22.37 -17.88 14.12
N PRO A 364 22.92 -16.80 13.53
CA PRO A 364 23.17 -15.56 14.24
C PRO A 364 21.92 -15.04 14.96
N THR A 365 22.13 -14.38 16.10
CA THR A 365 21.03 -13.74 16.83
C THR A 365 20.35 -12.69 15.94
N ARG A 366 19.01 -12.65 15.91
CA ARG A 366 18.29 -11.67 15.08
C ARG A 366 18.63 -10.24 15.49
N LEU A 367 18.93 -9.37 14.53
CA LEU A 367 19.24 -7.95 14.80
C LEU A 367 18.11 -7.27 15.57
N ARG A 368 16.87 -7.61 15.19
CA ARG A 368 15.59 -7.38 15.88
C ARG A 368 15.63 -7.44 17.41
N SER A 369 16.31 -8.47 17.91
CA SER A 369 16.35 -8.82 19.32
C SER A 369 17.46 -8.10 20.09
N ILE A 370 18.47 -7.60 19.37
CA ILE A 370 19.61 -6.87 19.93
C ILE A 370 19.30 -5.37 19.91
N ARG A 371 18.84 -4.88 18.76
CA ARG A 371 18.51 -3.48 18.51
C ARG A 371 17.10 -3.35 17.93
N PRO A 372 16.05 -3.17 18.77
CA PRO A 372 14.66 -3.10 18.32
C PRO A 372 14.33 -1.90 17.41
N ASP A 373 15.13 -0.84 17.52
CA ASP A 373 15.05 0.43 16.79
C ASP A 373 15.55 0.35 15.34
N ILE A 374 16.28 -0.71 14.97
CA ILE A 374 16.73 -0.90 13.58
C ILE A 374 15.53 -0.94 12.62
N PRO A 375 15.60 -0.24 11.46
CA PRO A 375 14.61 -0.36 10.42
C PRO A 375 14.44 -1.80 9.96
N HIS A 376 13.19 -2.27 9.91
CA HIS A 376 12.87 -3.66 9.59
C HIS A 376 13.44 -4.11 8.24
N ASP A 377 13.47 -3.20 7.26
CA ASP A 377 13.96 -3.53 5.92
C ASP A 377 15.48 -3.73 5.93
N LEU A 378 16.24 -2.85 6.57
CA LEU A 378 17.69 -3.00 6.73
C LEU A 378 18.05 -4.29 7.49
N ALA A 379 17.35 -4.56 8.60
CA ALA A 379 17.50 -5.81 9.34
C ALA A 379 17.31 -7.02 8.44
N ARG A 380 16.26 -7.01 7.61
CA ARG A 380 15.92 -8.14 6.74
C ARG A 380 16.95 -8.35 5.64
N VAL A 381 17.52 -7.28 5.07
CA VAL A 381 18.60 -7.37 4.08
C VAL A 381 19.83 -8.04 4.69
N ILE A 382 20.27 -7.57 5.86
CA ILE A 382 21.45 -8.13 6.55
C ILE A 382 21.19 -9.59 6.96
N GLU A 383 20.05 -9.88 7.57
CA GLU A 383 19.69 -11.24 7.99
C GLU A 383 19.60 -12.21 6.81
N LYS A 384 19.05 -11.78 5.66
CA LYS A 384 19.00 -12.61 4.46
C LYS A 384 20.40 -12.87 3.88
N ALA A 385 21.33 -11.93 4.00
CA ALA A 385 22.70 -12.10 3.53
C ALA A 385 23.48 -13.14 4.36
N ILE A 386 23.23 -13.22 5.67
CA ILE A 386 23.91 -14.13 6.62
C ILE A 386 23.20 -15.48 6.83
N GLU A 387 22.18 -15.78 6.02
CA GLU A 387 21.42 -17.01 6.16
C GLU A 387 22.33 -18.24 5.95
N ARG A 388 22.23 -19.27 6.80
CA ARG A 388 23.17 -20.40 6.80
C ARG A 388 23.22 -21.10 5.44
N ASN A 389 22.06 -21.39 4.88
CA ASN A 389 21.94 -22.05 3.59
C ASN A 389 22.15 -21.07 2.44
N GLN A 390 23.09 -21.37 1.54
CA GLN A 390 23.37 -20.56 0.36
C GLN A 390 22.14 -20.33 -0.53
N ALA A 391 21.18 -21.27 -0.56
CA ALA A 391 19.97 -21.15 -1.38
C ALA A 391 19.00 -20.05 -0.90
N ASP A 392 19.04 -19.72 0.39
CA ASP A 392 18.14 -18.74 1.01
C ASP A 392 18.72 -17.31 0.99
N ARG A 393 20.02 -17.18 0.64
CA ARG A 393 20.72 -15.91 0.45
C ARG A 393 20.36 -15.24 -0.87
N TYR A 394 20.90 -14.04 -1.07
CA TYR A 394 20.86 -13.39 -2.37
C TYR A 394 21.63 -14.19 -3.42
N VAL A 395 21.06 -14.33 -4.62
CA VAL A 395 21.68 -15.06 -5.73
C VAL A 395 22.92 -14.32 -6.24
N THR A 396 22.90 -12.98 -6.22
CA THR A 396 24.00 -12.12 -6.65
C THR A 396 24.18 -10.95 -5.68
N ALA A 397 25.39 -10.40 -5.60
CA ALA A 397 25.64 -9.19 -4.81
C ALA A 397 24.85 -7.99 -5.34
N GLY A 398 24.60 -7.92 -6.65
CA GLY A 398 23.72 -6.90 -7.25
C GLY A 398 22.28 -6.95 -6.74
N ALA A 399 21.75 -8.13 -6.42
CA ALA A 399 20.42 -8.25 -5.83
C ALA A 399 20.37 -7.72 -4.38
N MET A 400 21.46 -7.86 -3.62
CA MET A 400 21.61 -7.24 -2.30
C MET A 400 21.76 -5.72 -2.43
N ALA A 401 22.57 -5.23 -3.38
CA ALA A 401 22.74 -3.82 -3.66
C ALA A 401 21.40 -3.16 -4.03
N GLU A 402 20.57 -3.81 -4.85
CA GLU A 402 19.25 -3.30 -5.23
C GLU A 402 18.30 -3.18 -4.02
N ASP A 403 18.30 -4.14 -3.09
CA ASP A 403 17.50 -4.02 -1.87
C ASP A 403 18.02 -2.90 -0.94
N LEU A 404 19.33 -2.70 -0.84
CA LEU A 404 19.91 -1.57 -0.09
C LEU A 404 19.58 -0.22 -0.75
N ARG A 405 19.65 -0.15 -2.08
CA ARG A 405 19.24 1.03 -2.87
C ARG A 405 17.77 1.36 -2.67
N ARG A 406 16.90 0.35 -2.65
CA ARG A 406 15.47 0.51 -2.34
C ARG A 406 15.26 1.05 -0.94
N PHE A 407 15.95 0.50 0.05
CA PHE A 407 15.92 1.02 1.41
C PHE A 407 16.35 2.49 1.48
N LEU A 408 17.46 2.87 0.82
CA LEU A 408 17.94 4.25 0.76
C LEU A 408 16.94 5.21 0.08
N ASN A 409 16.14 4.73 -0.87
CA ASN A 409 15.13 5.50 -1.60
C ASN A 409 13.71 5.40 -1.01
N ASP A 410 13.57 4.83 0.19
CA ASP A 410 12.28 4.57 0.86
C ASP A 410 11.30 3.71 0.02
N GLU A 411 11.85 2.87 -0.86
CA GLU A 411 11.11 1.92 -1.68
C GLU A 411 10.97 0.56 -0.95
N PRO A 412 9.88 -0.19 -1.18
CA PRO A 412 9.74 -1.52 -0.60
C PRO A 412 10.82 -2.47 -1.16
N ILE A 413 11.57 -3.09 -0.24
CA ILE A 413 12.59 -4.10 -0.57
C ILE A 413 11.94 -5.37 -1.13
N LEU A 414 12.63 -6.08 -2.01
CA LEU A 414 12.15 -7.33 -2.61
C LEU A 414 12.26 -8.50 -1.63
N ALA A 415 13.22 -8.46 -0.70
CA ALA A 415 13.36 -9.47 0.34
C ALA A 415 12.20 -9.53 1.35
N ARG A 416 11.33 -8.50 1.43
CA ARG A 416 10.15 -8.47 2.31
C ARG A 416 8.89 -8.18 1.53
N ARG A 417 7.85 -9.01 1.67
CA ARG A 417 6.50 -8.66 1.18
C ARG A 417 5.90 -7.59 2.10
N VAL A 418 6.05 -6.32 1.73
CA VAL A 418 5.50 -5.17 2.46
C VAL A 418 3.98 -5.14 2.33
N SER A 419 3.27 -4.81 3.42
CA SER A 419 1.81 -4.64 3.44
C SER A 419 1.37 -3.42 2.61
N ILE A 420 0.16 -3.46 2.03
CA ILE A 420 -0.40 -2.37 1.21
C ILE A 420 -0.45 -1.05 1.99
N ILE A 421 -0.71 -1.09 3.30
CA ILE A 421 -0.83 0.10 4.17
C ILE A 421 0.52 0.80 4.37
N GLU A 422 1.60 0.04 4.61
CA GLU A 422 2.95 0.60 4.74
C GLU A 422 3.42 1.19 3.40
N ARG A 423 3.00 0.61 2.28
CA ARG A 423 3.31 1.11 0.93
C ARG A 423 2.65 2.46 0.65
N THR A 424 1.39 2.65 1.03
CA THR A 424 0.71 3.95 0.90
C THR A 424 1.31 5.00 1.83
N GLN A 425 1.68 4.64 3.06
CA GLN A 425 2.35 5.58 3.98
C GLN A 425 3.69 6.08 3.44
N ARG A 426 4.54 5.19 2.91
CA ARG A 426 5.83 5.59 2.29
C ARG A 426 5.64 6.42 1.02
N TRP A 427 4.64 6.08 0.21
CA TRP A 427 4.31 6.88 -0.98
C TRP A 427 3.86 8.31 -0.60
N CYS A 428 3.08 8.47 0.47
CA CYS A 428 2.70 9.78 0.99
C CYS A 428 3.90 10.60 1.48
N ARG A 429 4.89 9.95 2.13
CA ARG A 429 6.14 10.62 2.52
C ARG A 429 6.96 11.10 1.31
N ARG A 430 7.01 10.29 0.24
CA ARG A 430 7.76 10.62 -0.98
C ARG A 430 7.10 11.73 -1.83
N ASN A 431 5.77 11.79 -1.86
CA ASN A 431 5.02 12.74 -2.69
C ASN A 431 3.93 13.48 -1.88
N PRO A 432 4.32 14.44 -1.01
CA PRO A 432 3.37 15.11 -0.12
C PRO A 432 2.29 15.90 -0.89
N LEU A 433 2.63 16.51 -2.02
CA LEU A 433 1.70 17.26 -2.87
C LEU A 433 0.62 16.37 -3.51
N SER A 434 1.03 15.22 -4.07
CA SER A 434 0.09 14.28 -4.67
C SER A 434 -0.83 13.67 -3.62
N ALA A 435 -0.30 13.32 -2.45
CA ALA A 435 -1.09 12.81 -1.34
C ALA A 435 -2.15 13.83 -0.87
N ALA A 436 -1.77 15.11 -0.74
CA ALA A 436 -2.70 16.19 -0.40
C ALA A 436 -3.81 16.35 -1.45
N LEU A 437 -3.48 16.26 -2.75
CA LEU A 437 -4.46 16.34 -3.83
C LEU A 437 -5.47 15.19 -3.78
N PHE A 438 -5.00 13.93 -3.61
CA PHE A 438 -5.89 12.78 -3.48
C PHE A 438 -6.81 12.88 -2.26
N ALA A 439 -6.27 13.33 -1.11
CA ALA A 439 -7.06 13.55 0.10
C ALA A 439 -8.13 14.62 -0.12
N SER A 440 -7.80 15.70 -0.83
CA SER A 440 -8.73 16.79 -1.17
C SER A 440 -9.86 16.30 -2.09
N ILE A 441 -9.53 15.50 -3.11
CA ILE A 441 -10.53 14.90 -4.02
C ILE A 441 -11.44 13.94 -3.27
N ALA A 442 -10.89 13.09 -2.40
CA ALA A 442 -11.68 12.18 -1.57
C ALA A 442 -12.64 12.94 -0.65
N LEU A 443 -12.16 14.01 -0.01
CA LEU A 443 -12.98 14.86 0.85
C LEU A 443 -14.12 15.55 0.06
N LEU A 444 -13.83 16.03 -1.15
CA LEU A 444 -14.84 16.61 -2.04
C LEU A 444 -15.89 15.59 -2.46
N LEU A 445 -15.48 14.35 -2.79
CA LEU A 445 -16.42 13.28 -3.15
C LEU A 445 -17.33 12.89 -1.98
N VAL A 446 -16.77 12.75 -0.78
CA VAL A 446 -17.55 12.45 0.44
C VAL A 446 -18.52 13.60 0.74
N SER A 447 -18.05 14.84 0.68
CA SER A 447 -18.89 16.02 0.90
C SER A 447 -20.01 16.12 -0.14
N GLY A 448 -19.71 15.84 -1.41
CA GLY A 448 -20.68 15.77 -2.49
C GLY A 448 -21.72 14.67 -2.29
N ALA A 449 -21.30 13.47 -1.84
CA ALA A 449 -22.20 12.36 -1.55
C ALA A 449 -23.14 12.67 -0.37
N VAL A 450 -22.60 13.23 0.72
CA VAL A 450 -23.39 13.65 1.90
C VAL A 450 -24.35 14.77 1.54
N GLY A 451 -23.89 15.77 0.78
CA GLY A 451 -24.73 16.86 0.27
C GLY A 451 -25.84 16.36 -0.66
N GLY A 452 -25.52 15.46 -1.58
CA GLY A 452 -26.47 14.83 -2.49
C GLY A 452 -27.53 13.99 -1.77
N MET A 453 -27.13 13.20 -0.77
CA MET A 453 -28.06 12.43 0.06
C MET A 453 -29.00 13.36 0.83
N SER A 454 -28.47 14.42 1.44
CA SER A 454 -29.28 15.40 2.20
C SER A 454 -30.27 16.14 1.29
N ALA A 455 -29.85 16.52 0.09
CA ALA A 455 -30.72 17.15 -0.90
C ALA A 455 -31.82 16.18 -1.39
N ALA A 456 -31.47 14.91 -1.61
CA ALA A 456 -32.44 13.89 -2.00
C ALA A 456 -33.51 13.64 -0.91
N VAL A 457 -33.11 13.64 0.37
CA VAL A 457 -34.06 13.54 1.49
C VAL A 457 -34.99 14.75 1.52
N ARG A 458 -34.47 15.97 1.41
CA ARG A 458 -35.31 17.19 1.35
C ARG A 458 -36.26 17.21 0.15
N MET A 459 -35.80 16.76 -1.02
CA MET A 459 -36.66 16.67 -2.20
C MET A 459 -37.82 15.68 -1.99
N ARG A 460 -37.57 14.56 -1.30
CA ARG A 460 -38.63 13.61 -0.93
C ARG A 460 -39.62 14.23 0.06
N GLU A 461 -39.16 14.94 1.08
CA GLU A 461 -40.03 15.63 2.04
C GLU A 461 -40.95 16.66 1.37
N LEU A 462 -40.40 17.46 0.45
CA LEU A 462 -41.19 18.44 -0.31
C LEU A 462 -42.23 17.77 -1.23
N ALA A 463 -41.85 16.67 -1.89
CA ALA A 463 -42.77 15.90 -2.72
C ALA A 463 -43.90 15.26 -1.89
N ASP A 464 -43.58 14.72 -0.71
CA ASP A 464 -44.57 14.14 0.21
C ASP A 464 -45.52 15.21 0.75
N ALA A 465 -45.03 16.42 1.03
CA ALA A 465 -45.87 17.55 1.43
C ALA A 465 -46.84 17.95 0.30
N ALA A 466 -46.36 18.06 -0.93
CA ALA A 466 -47.19 18.39 -2.09
C ALA A 466 -48.25 17.30 -2.38
N ASN A 467 -47.88 16.01 -2.25
CA ASN A 467 -48.83 14.90 -2.41
C ASN A 467 -49.92 14.93 -1.34
N LYS A 468 -49.56 15.20 -0.07
CA LYS A 468 -50.54 15.35 1.03
C LYS A 468 -51.53 16.48 0.78
N GLU A 469 -51.06 17.62 0.29
CA GLU A 469 -51.92 18.76 -0.04
C GLU A 469 -52.88 18.43 -1.18
N ARG A 470 -52.39 17.77 -2.23
CA ARG A 470 -53.21 17.28 -3.35
C ARG A 470 -54.27 16.27 -2.89
N ASP A 471 -53.89 15.31 -2.05
CA ASP A 471 -54.82 14.32 -1.53
C ASP A 471 -55.89 14.99 -0.67
N ALA A 472 -55.53 15.96 0.19
CA ALA A 472 -56.49 16.71 0.99
C ALA A 472 -57.50 17.50 0.13
N ALA A 473 -57.04 18.13 -0.96
CA ALA A 473 -57.90 18.83 -1.90
C ALA A 473 -58.89 17.89 -2.60
N LEU A 474 -58.43 16.72 -3.04
CA LEU A 474 -59.28 15.69 -3.65
C LEU A 474 -60.31 15.14 -2.66
N HIS A 475 -59.96 14.95 -1.38
CA HIS A 475 -60.92 14.53 -0.36
C HIS A 475 -61.99 15.60 -0.12
N TYR A 476 -61.61 16.88 -0.11
CA TYR A 476 -62.56 17.98 0.01
C TYR A 476 -63.55 18.02 -1.16
N GLU A 477 -63.04 17.91 -2.39
CA GLU A 477 -63.85 17.85 -3.61
C GLU A 477 -64.80 16.65 -3.60
N LEU A 478 -64.30 15.46 -3.25
CA LEU A 478 -65.11 14.25 -3.15
C LEU A 478 -66.26 14.40 -2.16
N ASN A 479 -65.99 14.96 -0.97
CA ASN A 479 -67.02 15.18 0.05
C ASN A 479 -68.06 16.22 -0.40
N ALA A 480 -67.63 17.30 -1.08
CA ALA A 480 -68.54 18.30 -1.61
C ALA A 480 -69.46 17.72 -2.70
N LEU A 481 -68.93 16.87 -3.59
CA LEU A 481 -69.72 16.19 -4.61
C LEU A 481 -70.71 15.19 -4.02
N LEU A 482 -70.32 14.45 -2.97
CA LEU A 482 -71.21 13.57 -2.23
C LEU A 482 -72.35 14.34 -1.54
N ASP A 483 -72.04 15.46 -0.87
CA ASP A 483 -73.07 16.30 -0.23
C ASP A 483 -74.07 16.86 -1.27
N SER A 484 -73.56 17.28 -2.43
CA SER A 484 -74.41 17.71 -3.56
C SER A 484 -75.31 16.57 -4.06
N ALA A 485 -74.77 15.36 -4.24
CA ALA A 485 -75.56 14.20 -4.65
C ALA A 485 -76.67 13.87 -3.64
N PHE A 486 -76.37 13.91 -2.33
CA PHE A 486 -77.37 13.70 -1.28
C PHE A 486 -78.44 14.80 -1.24
N LYS A 487 -78.05 16.07 -1.44
CA LYS A 487 -79.01 17.18 -1.58
C LYS A 487 -79.97 16.96 -2.74
N HIS A 488 -79.45 16.63 -3.93
CA HIS A 488 -80.29 16.34 -5.09
C HIS A 488 -81.20 15.13 -4.92
N ALA A 489 -80.77 14.13 -4.12
CA ALA A 489 -81.61 12.98 -3.80
C ALA A 489 -82.73 13.31 -2.78
N GLY A 490 -82.51 14.25 -1.85
CA GLY A 490 -83.44 14.58 -0.77
C GLY A 490 -84.55 15.58 -1.11
N THR A 491 -84.40 16.36 -2.17
CA THR A 491 -85.35 17.43 -2.56
C THR A 491 -86.65 16.92 -3.18
N HIS A 492 -86.74 15.64 -3.57
CA HIS A 492 -87.93 15.01 -4.18
C HIS A 492 -88.53 15.78 -5.37
N GLN A 493 -87.75 16.65 -6.03
CA GLN A 493 -88.20 17.43 -7.18
C GLN A 493 -87.97 16.66 -8.49
N ILE A 494 -88.95 16.76 -9.40
CA ILE A 494 -88.93 16.10 -10.71
C ILE A 494 -87.76 16.67 -11.56
N GLY A 495 -86.94 15.79 -12.16
CA GLY A 495 -85.80 16.16 -13.03
C GLY A 495 -84.41 16.20 -12.37
N GLN A 496 -84.29 15.93 -11.06
CA GLN A 496 -83.00 15.97 -10.35
C GLN A 496 -82.19 14.66 -10.39
N GLN A 497 -82.75 13.56 -10.90
CA GLN A 497 -82.04 12.28 -11.01
C GLN A 497 -80.79 12.40 -11.90
N THR A 498 -80.87 13.12 -13.02
CA THR A 498 -79.74 13.29 -13.93
C THR A 498 -78.60 14.08 -13.29
N GLN A 499 -78.93 15.09 -12.47
CA GLN A 499 -77.95 15.87 -11.71
C GLN A 499 -77.29 15.02 -10.62
N CYS A 500 -78.07 14.23 -9.89
CA CYS A 500 -77.57 13.30 -8.88
C CYS A 500 -76.60 12.25 -9.49
N VAL A 501 -76.98 11.62 -10.61
CA VAL A 501 -76.13 10.64 -11.31
C VAL A 501 -74.84 11.29 -11.82
N SER A 502 -74.89 12.53 -12.31
CA SER A 502 -73.68 13.25 -12.75
C SER A 502 -72.71 13.55 -11.60
N ALA A 503 -73.24 13.98 -10.44
CA ALA A 503 -72.45 14.25 -9.24
C ALA A 503 -71.79 12.97 -8.70
N ILE A 504 -72.52 11.85 -8.67
CA ILE A 504 -71.98 10.53 -8.26
C ILE A 504 -70.89 10.06 -9.21
N THR A 505 -71.06 10.28 -10.52
CA THR A 505 -70.07 9.87 -11.53
C THR A 505 -68.76 10.64 -11.38
N LEU A 506 -68.85 11.94 -11.09
CA LEU A 506 -67.68 12.77 -10.79
C LEU A 506 -67.03 12.38 -9.47
N ALA A 507 -67.83 12.17 -8.41
CA ALA A 507 -67.34 11.70 -7.12
C ALA A 507 -66.61 10.36 -7.22
N LYS A 508 -67.12 9.42 -8.04
CA LYS A 508 -66.44 8.14 -8.29
C LYS A 508 -65.05 8.34 -8.90
N ARG A 509 -64.89 9.23 -9.88
CA ARG A 509 -63.59 9.50 -10.51
C ARG A 509 -62.58 10.04 -9.49
N SER A 510 -62.99 10.94 -8.60
CA SER A 510 -62.11 11.46 -7.54
C SER A 510 -61.76 10.38 -6.51
N ALA A 511 -62.70 9.48 -6.18
CA ALA A 511 -62.46 8.35 -5.28
C ALA A 511 -61.51 7.28 -5.89
N ASP A 512 -61.61 7.01 -7.19
CA ASP A 512 -60.73 6.06 -7.90
C ASP A 512 -59.26 6.53 -7.86
N VAL A 513 -59.01 7.86 -7.89
CA VAL A 513 -57.66 8.43 -7.77
C VAL A 513 -57.10 8.30 -6.35
N LEU A 514 -57.95 8.43 -5.32
CA LEU A 514 -57.54 8.38 -3.91
C LEU A 514 -57.28 6.97 -3.39
N SER A 515 -57.57 5.92 -4.17
CA SER A 515 -57.38 4.50 -3.77
C SER A 515 -58.04 4.11 -2.44
N GLN A 516 -58.99 4.90 -1.92
CA GLN A 516 -59.68 4.67 -0.66
C GLN A 516 -61.08 4.12 -0.91
N THR A 517 -61.26 2.82 -0.71
CA THR A 517 -62.42 2.11 -1.26
C THR A 517 -63.54 1.89 -0.25
N SER A 518 -63.32 1.62 1.04
CA SER A 518 -64.42 1.09 1.87
C SER A 518 -65.48 2.12 2.27
N GLN A 519 -65.09 3.25 2.87
CA GLN A 519 -66.03 4.23 3.42
C GLN A 519 -66.71 5.07 2.33
N HIS A 520 -65.94 5.51 1.33
CA HIS A 520 -66.47 6.31 0.22
C HIS A 520 -67.31 5.48 -0.75
N LEU A 521 -67.02 4.19 -0.97
CA LEU A 521 -67.91 3.32 -1.76
C LEU A 521 -69.27 3.12 -1.07
N PHE A 522 -69.30 3.04 0.26
CA PHE A 522 -70.56 2.95 0.98
C PHE A 522 -71.39 4.21 0.77
N ALA A 523 -70.79 5.40 0.95
CA ALA A 523 -71.46 6.68 0.71
C ALA A 523 -71.94 6.84 -0.75
N LEU A 524 -71.11 6.47 -1.73
CA LEU A 524 -71.47 6.48 -3.16
C LEU A 524 -72.64 5.53 -3.46
N ARG A 525 -72.62 4.33 -2.88
CA ARG A 525 -73.72 3.35 -3.02
C ARG A 525 -75.02 3.88 -2.41
N SER A 526 -74.96 4.46 -1.22
CA SER A 526 -76.11 5.05 -0.56
C SER A 526 -76.68 6.24 -1.36
N ALA A 527 -75.83 7.13 -1.87
CA ALA A 527 -76.24 8.23 -2.72
C ALA A 527 -76.88 7.74 -4.04
N ALA A 528 -76.30 6.72 -4.67
CA ALA A 528 -76.83 6.11 -5.89
C ALA A 528 -78.18 5.44 -5.65
N ALA A 529 -78.34 4.70 -4.55
CA ALA A 529 -79.60 4.09 -4.18
C ALA A 529 -80.70 5.14 -3.95
N ALA A 530 -80.37 6.25 -3.28
CA ALA A 530 -81.31 7.35 -3.04
C ALA A 530 -81.73 8.06 -4.34
N GLY A 531 -80.79 8.32 -5.26
CA GLY A 531 -81.09 8.95 -6.55
C GLY A 531 -81.90 8.07 -7.52
N LEU A 532 -81.83 6.74 -7.37
CA LEU A 532 -82.53 5.77 -8.22
C LEU A 532 -83.92 5.38 -7.69
N ALA A 533 -84.27 5.77 -6.47
CA ALA A 533 -85.50 5.34 -5.81
C ALA A 533 -86.80 5.98 -6.36
N TYR A 534 -86.69 7.05 -7.15
CA TYR A 534 -87.85 7.82 -7.63
C TYR A 534 -88.02 7.71 -9.17
N PRO A 535 -89.26 7.59 -9.67
CA PRO A 535 -89.54 7.53 -11.10
C PRO A 535 -89.20 8.88 -11.77
N ASP A 536 -88.44 8.81 -12.87
CA ASP A 536 -87.99 9.98 -13.61
C ASP A 536 -88.91 10.26 -14.81
N LEU A 537 -89.13 11.54 -15.10
CA LEU A 537 -89.86 12.01 -16.27
C LEU A 537 -88.86 12.68 -17.19
N ARG A 538 -88.42 11.95 -18.22
CA ARG A 538 -87.64 12.54 -19.30
C ARG A 538 -88.60 13.22 -20.27
N VAL A 539 -88.38 14.50 -20.56
CA VAL A 539 -89.08 15.18 -21.65
C VAL A 539 -88.66 14.50 -22.95
N ASP A 540 -89.56 13.69 -23.53
CA ASP A 540 -89.30 13.00 -24.80
C ASP A 540 -89.40 13.99 -25.97
N ARG A 541 -90.40 14.89 -25.95
CA ARG A 541 -90.60 15.90 -26.99
C ARG A 541 -91.35 17.12 -26.47
N THR A 542 -91.10 18.28 -27.08
CA THR A 542 -91.83 19.53 -26.84
C THR A 542 -92.37 20.04 -28.17
N TRP A 543 -93.67 20.28 -28.27
CA TRP A 543 -94.31 20.88 -29.45
C TRP A 543 -94.45 22.39 -29.21
N LYS A 544 -93.87 23.22 -30.09
CA LYS A 544 -93.87 24.69 -29.95
C LYS A 544 -95.06 25.39 -30.63
N ASP A 545 -95.72 24.72 -31.57
CA ASP A 545 -96.69 25.36 -32.49
C ASP A 545 -98.15 24.87 -32.31
N ALA A 546 -98.45 24.15 -31.23
CA ALA A 546 -99.83 23.78 -30.94
C ALA A 546 -100.56 25.02 -30.40
N CYS A 547 -101.24 25.78 -31.26
CA CYS A 547 -102.20 26.82 -30.88
C CYS A 547 -103.44 26.16 -30.24
N VAL A 548 -103.25 25.58 -29.06
CA VAL A 548 -104.32 25.04 -28.23
C VAL A 548 -104.88 26.20 -27.42
N LEU A 549 -106.11 26.61 -27.72
CA LEU A 549 -106.82 27.53 -26.84
C LEU A 549 -106.90 26.92 -25.43
N ASP A 550 -106.46 27.67 -24.43
CA ASP A 550 -106.50 27.30 -23.00
C ASP A 550 -105.75 26.01 -22.60
N SER A 551 -104.76 25.56 -23.40
CA SER A 551 -103.92 24.38 -23.08
C SER A 551 -104.68 23.05 -22.89
N LYS A 552 -105.91 22.95 -23.42
CA LYS A 552 -106.72 21.72 -23.32
C LYS A 552 -106.59 20.87 -24.58
N ALA A 553 -105.82 19.80 -24.47
CA ALA A 553 -105.78 18.72 -25.46
C ALA A 553 -106.29 17.42 -24.83
N SER A 554 -107.05 16.64 -25.60
CA SER A 554 -107.54 15.33 -25.18
C SER A 554 -106.87 14.24 -25.98
N PHE A 555 -106.17 13.32 -25.32
CA PHE A 555 -105.42 12.26 -25.98
C PHE A 555 -106.23 10.97 -26.09
N SER A 556 -105.98 10.19 -27.14
CA SER A 556 -106.43 8.81 -27.20
C SER A 556 -105.72 7.98 -26.12
N ALA A 557 -106.31 6.85 -25.71
CA ALA A 557 -105.77 6.05 -24.61
C ALA A 557 -104.39 5.44 -24.91
N ASP A 558 -104.09 5.25 -26.19
CA ASP A 558 -102.80 4.78 -26.71
C ASP A 558 -101.81 5.92 -27.04
N LEU A 559 -102.20 7.18 -26.77
CA LEU A 559 -101.45 8.40 -27.09
C LEU A 559 -101.08 8.53 -28.58
N SER A 560 -101.72 7.79 -29.48
CA SER A 560 -101.42 7.84 -30.92
C SER A 560 -101.95 9.11 -31.59
N ALA A 561 -102.99 9.72 -31.02
CA ALA A 561 -103.55 10.98 -31.47
C ALA A 561 -104.02 11.86 -30.30
N TYR A 562 -104.14 13.15 -30.56
CA TYR A 562 -104.76 14.11 -29.66
C TYR A 562 -105.73 15.02 -30.40
N ALA A 563 -106.82 15.37 -29.74
CA ALA A 563 -107.74 16.39 -30.17
C ALA A 563 -107.38 17.73 -29.51
N ALA A 564 -107.40 18.80 -30.30
CA ALA A 564 -107.22 20.17 -29.83
C ALA A 564 -108.18 21.11 -30.58
N VAL A 565 -108.63 22.17 -29.91
CA VAL A 565 -109.40 23.24 -30.55
C VAL A 565 -108.45 24.30 -31.07
N GLU A 566 -108.54 24.59 -32.37
CA GLU A 566 -107.78 25.62 -33.06
C GLU A 566 -108.72 26.72 -33.55
N GLN A 567 -108.29 27.97 -33.45
CA GLN A 567 -109.01 29.09 -34.07
C GLN A 567 -108.50 29.29 -35.50
N HIS A 568 -109.41 29.28 -36.46
CA HIS A 568 -109.12 29.57 -37.85
C HIS A 568 -110.01 30.72 -38.32
N GLU A 569 -109.41 31.90 -38.51
CA GLU A 569 -110.13 33.16 -38.76
C GLU A 569 -111.14 33.48 -37.64
N ASP A 570 -112.44 33.43 -37.94
CA ASP A 570 -113.57 33.76 -37.03
C ASP A 570 -114.37 32.51 -36.60
N GLN A 571 -113.88 31.28 -36.88
CA GLN A 571 -114.50 30.02 -36.45
C GLN A 571 -113.53 29.14 -35.67
N TYR A 572 -114.08 28.31 -34.79
CA TYR A 572 -113.33 27.30 -34.03
C TYR A 572 -113.46 25.95 -34.72
N ASP A 573 -112.33 25.27 -34.92
CA ASP A 573 -112.27 23.93 -35.45
C ASP A 573 -111.66 22.98 -34.42
N ILE A 574 -112.20 21.77 -34.32
CA ILE A 574 -111.58 20.67 -33.60
C ILE A 574 -110.65 19.96 -34.58
N THR A 575 -109.35 19.96 -34.27
CA THR A 575 -108.36 19.20 -35.01
C THR A 575 -107.97 17.95 -34.23
N ILE A 576 -107.90 16.83 -34.93
CA ILE A 576 -107.34 15.60 -34.39
C ILE A 576 -106.02 15.38 -35.10
N ARG A 577 -104.94 15.33 -34.32
CA ARG A 577 -103.57 15.26 -34.82
C ARG A 577 -102.92 13.98 -34.34
N ARG A 578 -102.08 13.40 -35.19
CA ARG A 578 -101.25 12.25 -34.80
C ARG A 578 -100.14 12.75 -33.88
N THR A 579 -99.94 12.09 -32.73
CA THR A 579 -98.95 12.53 -31.72
C THR A 579 -97.51 12.40 -32.23
N SER A 580 -97.24 11.47 -33.15
CA SER A 580 -95.89 11.18 -33.64
C SER A 580 -95.27 12.28 -34.52
N ASP A 581 -96.08 12.95 -35.33
CA ASP A 581 -95.64 13.94 -36.34
C ASP A 581 -96.46 15.25 -36.32
N GLY A 582 -97.52 15.32 -35.52
CA GLY A 582 -98.41 16.48 -35.45
C GLY A 582 -99.33 16.65 -36.66
N GLN A 583 -99.37 15.68 -37.59
CA GLN A 583 -100.18 15.74 -38.80
C GLN A 583 -101.67 15.71 -38.45
N ILE A 584 -102.45 16.61 -39.05
CA ILE A 584 -103.91 16.63 -38.89
C ILE A 584 -104.50 15.39 -39.58
N ILE A 585 -105.11 14.52 -38.77
CA ILE A 585 -105.85 13.33 -39.17
C ILE A 585 -107.26 13.73 -39.62
N ALA A 586 -107.90 14.65 -38.89
CA ALA A 586 -109.23 15.14 -39.18
C ALA A 586 -109.42 16.57 -38.66
N ARG A 587 -110.31 17.31 -39.32
CA ARG A 587 -110.77 18.64 -38.93
C ARG A 587 -112.28 18.66 -38.92
N LEU A 588 -112.86 19.10 -37.82
CA LEU A 588 -114.30 19.09 -37.56
C LEU A 588 -114.72 20.50 -37.13
N PRO A 589 -115.90 20.99 -37.55
CA PRO A 589 -116.39 22.28 -37.08
C PRO A 589 -116.71 22.19 -35.59
N ALA A 590 -116.20 23.12 -34.78
CA ALA A 590 -116.55 23.18 -33.36
C ALA A 590 -117.91 23.86 -33.20
N ALA A 591 -118.87 23.19 -32.56
CA ALA A 591 -120.18 23.78 -32.30
C ALA A 591 -120.24 24.54 -30.96
N THR A 592 -119.21 24.39 -30.12
CA THR A 592 -119.04 25.08 -28.84
C THR A 592 -117.72 25.84 -28.81
N ASN A 593 -117.59 26.80 -27.89
CA ASN A 593 -116.35 27.56 -27.67
C ASN A 593 -115.26 26.72 -26.97
N GLY A 594 -115.26 25.38 -27.10
CA GLY A 594 -114.14 24.52 -26.70
C GLY A 594 -113.97 24.26 -25.21
N TRP A 595 -115.01 24.39 -24.38
CA TRP A 595 -114.88 24.26 -22.92
C TRP A 595 -114.63 22.82 -22.43
N THR A 596 -115.10 21.83 -23.19
CA THR A 596 -114.95 20.41 -22.93
C THR A 596 -114.64 19.68 -24.23
N LEU A 597 -113.49 19.00 -24.28
CA LEU A 597 -113.06 18.22 -25.42
C LEU A 597 -112.65 16.83 -24.92
N GLU A 598 -113.32 15.79 -25.38
CA GLU A 598 -113.01 14.41 -25.02
C GLU A 598 -112.88 13.54 -26.27
N LEU A 599 -111.67 13.01 -26.49
CA LEU A 599 -111.40 12.03 -27.52
C LEU A 599 -111.65 10.62 -26.96
N SER A 600 -112.40 9.80 -27.69
CA SER A 600 -112.68 8.43 -27.28
C SER A 600 -111.39 7.62 -27.16
N ARG A 601 -111.39 6.57 -26.34
CA ARG A 601 -110.22 5.72 -26.10
C ARG A 601 -109.55 5.21 -27.39
N ASN A 602 -110.35 4.93 -28.42
CA ASN A 602 -109.91 4.44 -29.72
C ASN A 602 -109.68 5.55 -30.77
N GLY A 603 -109.78 6.83 -30.39
CA GLY A 603 -109.59 7.98 -31.28
C GLY A 603 -110.67 8.18 -32.35
N ARG A 604 -111.74 7.37 -32.33
CA ARG A 604 -112.77 7.36 -33.38
C ARG A 604 -113.85 8.42 -33.19
N TYR A 605 -114.13 8.81 -31.95
CA TYR A 605 -115.18 9.76 -31.62
C TYR A 605 -114.61 10.91 -30.82
N VAL A 606 -115.08 12.12 -31.08
CA VAL A 606 -114.74 13.29 -30.26
C VAL A 606 -116.03 13.96 -29.81
N CYS A 607 -116.10 14.32 -28.53
CA CYS A 607 -117.19 15.08 -27.95
C CYS A 607 -116.69 16.50 -27.65
N ASP A 608 -117.44 17.51 -28.11
CA ASP A 608 -117.14 18.92 -27.87
C ASP A 608 -117.98 19.56 -26.75
N GLY A 609 -118.64 18.71 -25.94
CA GLY A 609 -119.54 19.10 -24.87
C GLY A 609 -121.00 19.28 -25.27
N ALA A 610 -121.28 19.48 -26.56
CA ALA A 610 -122.65 19.61 -27.07
C ALA A 610 -122.97 18.66 -28.22
N TYR A 611 -121.97 18.05 -28.85
CA TYR A 611 -122.14 17.15 -29.97
C TYR A 611 -121.08 16.04 -29.94
N LEU A 612 -121.51 14.84 -30.34
CA LEU A 612 -120.63 13.70 -30.56
C LEU A 612 -120.33 13.57 -32.06
N TRP A 613 -119.05 13.60 -32.41
CA TRP A 613 -118.57 13.57 -33.79
C TRP A 613 -117.89 12.23 -34.08
N ASP A 614 -118.13 11.64 -35.27
CA ASP A 614 -117.28 10.55 -35.79
C ASP A 614 -116.17 11.16 -36.66
N VAL A 615 -114.94 10.88 -36.26
CA VAL A 615 -113.71 11.41 -36.85
C VAL A 615 -113.56 11.00 -38.32
N SER A 616 -114.15 9.88 -38.72
CA SER A 616 -114.05 9.34 -40.09
C SER A 616 -115.07 9.92 -41.07
N THR A 617 -116.24 10.38 -40.59
CA THR A 617 -117.34 10.83 -41.47
C THR A 617 -117.45 12.35 -41.56
N GLY A 618 -116.94 13.09 -40.57
CA GLY A 618 -116.42 14.45 -40.71
C GLY A 618 -117.39 15.61 -41.03
N GLN A 619 -118.67 15.36 -41.33
CA GLN A 619 -119.56 16.42 -41.86
C GLN A 619 -120.87 16.65 -41.10
N ARG A 620 -121.29 15.73 -40.22
CA ARG A 620 -122.47 15.91 -39.35
C ARG A 620 -122.27 15.23 -37.99
N PRO A 621 -122.74 15.82 -36.88
CA PRO A 621 -122.68 15.18 -35.58
C PRO A 621 -123.59 13.94 -35.54
N LEU A 622 -123.12 12.88 -34.87
CA LEU A 622 -123.87 11.63 -34.68
C LEU A 622 -125.04 11.81 -33.71
N ALA A 623 -124.85 12.67 -32.70
CA ALA A 623 -125.82 13.02 -31.69
C ALA A 623 -125.51 14.41 -31.13
N ARG A 624 -126.54 15.07 -30.59
CA ARG A 624 -126.42 16.26 -29.73
C ARG A 624 -126.42 15.82 -28.27
#